data_AF-A0A2Z6LRF0-F1
#
_entry.id   AF-A0A2Z6LRF0-F1
#
_cell.length_a   1.000
_cell.length_b   1.000
_cell.length_c   1.000
_cell.angle_alpha   90.00
_cell.angle_beta   90.00
_cell.angle_gamma   90.00
#
_symmetry.space_group_name_H-M   'P 1'
#
loop_
_entity.id
_entity.type
_entity.pdbx_description
1 polymer ?
#
loop_
_entity_poly.entity_id
_entity_poly.type
_entity_poly.pdbx_seq_one_letter_code
_entity_poly.pdbx_strand_id
1 'polypeptide(L)'
;MQVKFNIEIAMGSSPKAVALKSATKLKATWLILDRKMKNDEEYFLKKLYCGISRIRSYDRIVRIRGPIDTPQQKRSYRSSDTYADSIPAHDFSTDLEFFTIDMFTNSK
;
A
#
# COMPACT_ATOMS: atom_id res chain seq x y z
N MET A 1 2.48 11.40 21.66
CA MET A 1 2.17 10.27 20.74
C MET A 1 3.19 9.17 21.01
N GLN A 2 2.75 7.95 21.33
CA GLN A 2 3.65 6.80 21.50
C GLN A 2 3.41 5.82 20.35
N VAL A 3 4.46 5.46 19.64
CA VAL A 3 4.42 4.46 18.56
C VAL A 3 5.03 3.17 19.08
N LYS A 4 4.31 2.06 18.94
CA LYS A 4 4.81 0.73 19.30
C LYS A 4 5.22 -0.02 18.04
N PHE A 5 6.41 -0.62 18.09
CA PHE A 5 6.91 -1.49 17.05
C PHE A 5 6.98 -2.92 17.58
N ASN A 6 6.52 -3.87 16.79
CA ASN A 6 6.72 -5.29 17.05
C ASN A 6 7.52 -5.87 15.87
N ILE A 7 8.65 -6.51 16.18
CA ILE A 7 9.55 -7.10 15.19
C ILE A 7 9.55 -8.61 15.42
N GLU A 8 9.12 -9.35 14.41
CA GLU A 8 9.04 -10.81 14.46
C GLU A 8 9.84 -11.39 13.29
N ILE A 9 10.63 -12.43 13.57
CA ILE A 9 11.31 -13.23 12.55
C ILE A 9 10.51 -14.51 12.36
N ALA A 10 10.05 -14.75 11.13
CA ALA A 10 9.28 -15.94 10.79
C ALA A 10 10.07 -16.83 9.83
N MET A 11 10.16 -18.12 10.16
CA MET A 11 10.81 -19.14 9.33
C MET A 11 9.75 -20.01 8.64
N GLY A 12 10.05 -20.48 7.43
CA GLY A 12 9.18 -21.37 6.68
C GLY A 12 9.73 -21.72 5.32
N SER A 13 8.93 -22.41 4.51
CA SER A 13 9.35 -22.99 3.22
C SER A 13 9.84 -21.95 2.20
N SER A 14 9.25 -20.75 2.19
CA SER A 14 9.68 -19.65 1.34
C SER A 14 9.24 -18.30 1.91
N PRO A 15 9.96 -17.19 1.63
CA PRO A 15 9.53 -15.85 2.02
C PRO A 15 8.11 -15.53 1.55
N LYS A 16 7.75 -15.97 0.34
CA LYS A 16 6.41 -15.83 -0.25
C LYS A 16 5.31 -16.43 0.62
N ALA A 17 5.46 -17.71 0.99
CA ALA A 17 4.48 -18.43 1.78
C ALA A 17 4.37 -17.88 3.22
N VAL A 18 5.51 -17.56 3.82
CA VAL A 18 5.58 -16.98 5.16
C VAL A 18 4.92 -15.59 5.19
N ALA A 19 5.24 -14.72 4.23
CA ALA A 19 4.66 -13.38 4.13
C ALA A 19 3.13 -13.42 4.01
N LEU A 20 2.59 -14.32 3.18
CA LEU A 20 1.14 -14.48 3.05
C LEU A 20 0.52 -14.91 4.38
N LYS A 21 1.09 -15.92 5.03
CA LYS A 21 0.58 -16.44 6.32
C LYS A 21 0.59 -15.35 7.39
N SER A 22 1.69 -14.60 7.50
CA SER A 22 1.83 -13.52 8.47
C SER A 22 0.88 -12.36 8.18
N ALA A 23 0.77 -11.91 6.92
CA ALA A 23 -0.14 -10.83 6.53
C ALA A 23 -1.60 -11.19 6.84
N THR A 24 -2.02 -12.42 6.56
CA THR A 24 -3.37 -12.90 6.87
C THR A 24 -3.60 -12.99 8.39
N LYS A 25 -2.65 -13.57 9.14
CA LYS A 25 -2.75 -13.70 10.61
C LYS A 25 -2.86 -12.34 11.29
N LEU A 26 -2.04 -11.37 10.85
CA LEU A 26 -1.99 -10.03 11.41
C LEU A 26 -3.09 -9.10 10.86
N LYS A 27 -3.89 -9.57 9.89
CA LYS A 27 -4.86 -8.73 9.14
C LYS A 27 -4.19 -7.44 8.66
N ALA A 28 -3.03 -7.58 8.04
CA ALA A 28 -2.22 -6.44 7.61
C ALA A 28 -3.04 -5.50 6.72
N THR A 29 -2.95 -4.19 6.96
CA THR A 29 -3.54 -3.17 6.10
C THR A 29 -2.65 -2.85 4.90
N TRP A 30 -1.36 -3.14 5.03
CA TRP A 30 -0.35 -2.92 4.00
C TRP A 30 0.73 -4.00 4.02
N LEU A 31 1.17 -4.43 2.84
CA LEU A 31 2.30 -5.32 2.63
C LEU A 31 3.36 -4.60 1.79
N ILE A 32 4.61 -4.59 2.29
CA ILE A 32 5.76 -4.03 1.58
C ILE A 32 6.68 -5.19 1.21
N LEU A 33 6.88 -5.39 -0.10
CA LEU A 33 7.70 -6.47 -0.65
C LEU A 33 9.16 -6.03 -0.79
N ASP A 34 10.06 -6.93 -0.40
CA ASP A 34 11.49 -6.79 -0.68
C ASP A 34 11.77 -6.82 -2.19
N ARG A 35 12.89 -6.20 -2.62
CA ARG A 35 13.32 -6.17 -4.03
C ARG A 35 13.43 -7.58 -4.63
N LYS A 36 13.85 -8.57 -3.85
CA LYS A 36 14.01 -9.97 -4.28
C LYS A 36 12.67 -10.67 -4.55
N MET A 37 11.56 -10.14 -4.01
CA MET A 37 10.22 -10.71 -4.14
C MET A 37 9.42 -10.10 -5.30
N LYS A 38 10.08 -9.39 -6.23
CA LYS A 38 9.43 -8.74 -7.38
C LYS A 38 8.60 -9.69 -8.27
N ASN A 39 8.98 -10.96 -8.33
CA ASN A 39 8.30 -11.96 -9.16
C ASN A 39 7.08 -12.57 -8.44
N ASP A 40 6.86 -12.24 -7.17
CA ASP A 40 5.75 -12.76 -6.36
C ASP A 40 4.58 -11.78 -6.24
N GLU A 41 4.65 -10.61 -6.86
CA GLU A 41 3.63 -9.56 -6.75
C GLU A 41 2.22 -10.04 -7.09
N GLU A 42 2.07 -10.70 -8.23
CA GLU A 42 0.78 -11.19 -8.72
C GLU A 42 0.16 -12.21 -7.74
N TYR A 43 0.98 -13.01 -7.07
CA TYR A 43 0.52 -13.96 -6.07
C TYR A 43 -0.13 -13.25 -4.88
N PHE A 44 0.46 -12.16 -4.39
CA PHE A 44 -0.09 -11.38 -3.28
C PHE A 44 -1.31 -10.57 -3.71
N LEU A 45 -1.28 -9.96 -4.90
CA LEU A 45 -2.42 -9.22 -5.44
C LEU A 45 -3.68 -10.07 -5.54
N LYS A 46 -3.55 -11.35 -5.93
CA LYS A 46 -4.68 -12.28 -6.03
C LYS A 46 -5.20 -12.80 -4.69
N LYS A 47 -4.36 -12.82 -3.65
CA LYS A 47 -4.68 -13.49 -2.37
C LYS A 47 -4.97 -12.54 -1.21
N LEU A 48 -4.50 -11.30 -1.29
CA LEU A 48 -4.65 -10.31 -0.23
C LEU A 48 -5.45 -9.11 -0.73
N TYR A 49 -6.31 -8.58 0.14
CA TYR A 49 -7.08 -7.35 -0.10
C TYR A 49 -6.35 -6.09 0.36
N CYS A 50 -5.34 -6.21 1.22
CA CYS A 50 -4.57 -5.10 1.77
C CYS A 50 -3.80 -4.32 0.71
N GLY A 51 -3.31 -3.11 1.04
CA GLY A 51 -2.43 -2.36 0.15
C GLY A 51 -1.12 -3.10 -0.09
N ILE A 52 -0.56 -2.98 -1.29
CA ILE A 52 0.70 -3.65 -1.65
C ILE A 52 1.65 -2.63 -2.26
N SER A 53 2.88 -2.62 -1.76
CA SER A 53 3.99 -1.84 -2.31
C SER A 53 5.24 -2.71 -2.42
N ARG A 54 6.21 -2.29 -3.24
CA ARG A 54 7.51 -2.97 -3.39
C ARG A 54 8.64 -1.97 -3.29
N ILE A 55 9.74 -2.40 -2.67
CA ILE A 55 11.03 -1.70 -2.69
C ILE A 55 11.74 -1.96 -4.03
N ARG A 56 12.06 -0.89 -4.76
CA ARG A 56 12.80 -0.90 -6.04
C ARG A 56 14.29 -0.55 -5.82
N SER A 57 15.02 -0.44 -6.94
CA SER A 57 16.02 0.62 -7.18
C SER A 57 16.21 1.66 -6.09
N TYR A 58 17.40 1.83 -5.51
CA TYR A 58 17.72 3.02 -4.71
C TYR A 58 16.71 3.26 -3.55
N ASP A 59 16.27 2.16 -2.93
CA ASP A 59 15.34 2.13 -1.79
C ASP A 59 14.01 2.88 -1.98
N ARG A 60 13.62 3.09 -3.25
CA ARG A 60 12.34 3.70 -3.58
C ARG A 60 11.20 2.71 -3.39
N ILE A 61 10.16 3.12 -2.69
CA ILE A 61 8.93 2.34 -2.54
C ILE A 61 7.98 2.71 -3.69
N VAL A 62 7.50 1.71 -4.42
CA VAL A 62 6.47 1.88 -5.45
C VAL A 62 5.19 1.20 -5.00
N ARG A 63 4.09 1.95 -4.99
CA ARG A 63 2.75 1.43 -4.72
C ARG A 63 2.28 0.62 -5.94
N ILE A 64 1.90 -0.63 -5.70
CA ILE A 64 1.37 -1.53 -6.73
C ILE A 64 -0.17 -1.46 -6.72
N ARG A 65 -0.78 -1.54 -5.53
CA ARG A 65 -2.22 -1.44 -5.33
C ARG A 65 -2.54 -0.82 -3.97
N GLY A 66 -3.61 -0.02 -3.88
CA GLY A 66 -4.16 0.41 -2.58
C GLY A 66 -4.94 -0.69 -1.86
N PRO A 67 -5.29 -0.52 -0.58
CA PRO A 67 -6.24 -1.39 0.08
C PRO A 67 -7.56 -1.44 -0.70
N ILE A 68 -8.12 -2.63 -0.86
CA ILE A 68 -9.46 -2.80 -1.43
C ILE A 68 -10.43 -2.80 -0.28
N ASP A 69 -11.41 -1.90 -0.32
CA ASP A 69 -12.53 -1.91 0.61
C ASP A 69 -13.37 -3.16 0.33
N THR A 70 -13.48 -4.05 1.31
CA THR A 70 -14.50 -5.08 1.22
C THR A 70 -15.88 -4.40 1.35
N PRO A 71 -16.94 -4.92 0.72
CA PRO A 71 -18.28 -4.33 0.79
C PRO A 71 -18.83 -4.14 2.22
N GLN A 72 -18.19 -4.73 3.24
CA GLN A 72 -18.56 -4.53 4.65
C GLN A 72 -17.99 -3.25 5.29
N GLN A 73 -17.10 -2.54 4.60
CA GLN A 73 -16.55 -1.26 5.06
C GLN A 73 -17.00 -0.08 4.19
N LYS A 74 -18.25 -0.11 3.70
CA LYS A 74 -18.97 1.14 3.41
C LYS A 74 -19.28 1.85 4.74
N ARG A 75 -18.27 2.43 5.39
CA ARG A 75 -18.54 3.63 6.19
C ARG A 75 -18.92 4.68 5.18
N SER A 76 -20.24 4.86 5.07
CA SER A 76 -20.91 5.89 4.30
C SER A 76 -20.13 7.21 4.36
N TYR A 77 -19.29 7.47 3.36
CA TYR A 77 -18.99 8.84 2.99
C TYR A 77 -20.24 9.32 2.26
N ARG A 78 -21.17 9.85 3.05
CA ARG A 78 -22.32 10.58 2.55
C ARG A 78 -21.79 11.94 2.08
N SER A 79 -21.13 11.99 0.93
CA SER A 79 -21.10 13.21 0.14
C SER A 79 -22.40 13.21 -0.68
N SER A 80 -23.50 13.59 -0.05
CA SER A 80 -24.55 14.22 -0.83
C SER A 80 -24.02 15.59 -1.20
N ASP A 81 -23.64 15.78 -2.44
CA ASP A 81 -23.87 17.05 -3.13
C ASP A 81 -24.04 16.73 -4.62
N THR A 82 -25.27 16.91 -5.04
CA THR A 82 -25.72 16.84 -6.42
C THR A 82 -25.23 18.11 -7.10
N TYR A 83 -24.37 17.99 -8.11
CA TYR A 83 -24.34 18.99 -9.18
C TYR A 83 -24.08 18.31 -10.51
N ALA A 84 -25.13 18.32 -11.33
CA ALA A 84 -25.11 17.94 -12.73
C ALA A 84 -24.39 19.02 -13.55
N ASP A 85 -23.81 18.57 -14.67
CA ASP A 85 -23.37 19.34 -15.83
C ASP A 85 -22.35 20.47 -15.60
N SER A 86 -21.10 20.23 -16.04
CA SER A 86 -20.39 21.01 -17.08
C SER A 86 -18.85 20.78 -17.09
N ILE A 87 -18.40 20.09 -18.15
CA ILE A 87 -17.07 19.82 -18.79
C ILE A 87 -16.03 20.98 -18.69
N PRO A 88 -14.66 20.82 -18.73
CA PRO A 88 -13.85 20.00 -19.67
C PRO A 88 -12.64 19.22 -19.13
N ALA A 89 -12.12 18.34 -20.00
CA ALA A 89 -10.90 17.55 -19.83
C ALA A 89 -9.71 18.43 -19.41
N HIS A 90 -9.20 18.18 -18.20
CA HIS A 90 -7.97 18.78 -17.69
C HIS A 90 -6.86 17.74 -17.76
N ASP A 91 -5.73 18.14 -18.34
CA ASP A 91 -4.55 17.31 -18.56
C ASP A 91 -4.07 16.59 -17.28
N PHE A 92 -3.82 15.29 -17.40
CA PHE A 92 -3.31 14.39 -16.36
C PHE A 92 -1.80 14.58 -16.08
N SER A 93 -1.32 15.82 -15.92
CA SER A 93 0.12 16.10 -15.77
C SER A 93 0.58 16.54 -14.37
N THR A 94 -0.30 16.65 -13.36
CA THR A 94 0.08 17.19 -12.03
C THR A 94 -0.13 16.28 -10.82
N ASP A 95 -0.59 15.03 -11.01
CA ASP A 95 -0.76 14.08 -9.89
C ASP A 95 0.57 13.46 -9.37
N LEU A 96 1.71 13.80 -9.97
CA LEU A 96 3.02 13.35 -9.49
C LEU A 96 3.56 14.14 -8.29
N GLU A 97 2.93 15.26 -7.92
CA GLU A 97 3.42 16.17 -6.88
C GLU A 97 2.89 15.83 -5.46
N PHE A 98 1.91 14.92 -5.32
CA PHE A 98 1.20 14.74 -4.04
C PHE A 98 1.84 13.73 -3.06
N PHE A 99 3.01 13.17 -3.36
CA PHE A 99 3.69 12.21 -2.45
C PHE A 99 5.16 12.52 -2.18
N THR A 100 5.58 13.78 -2.26
CA THR A 100 6.89 14.19 -1.72
C THR A 100 6.77 14.32 -0.21
N ILE A 101 7.02 13.25 0.52
CA ILE A 101 7.28 13.35 1.96
C ILE A 101 8.71 13.83 2.10
N ASP A 102 8.89 15.11 2.43
CA ASP A 102 10.18 15.67 2.80
C ASP A 102 10.69 14.96 4.05
N MET A 103 11.66 14.06 3.88
CA MET A 103 12.47 13.58 4.99
C MET A 103 13.44 14.68 5.39
N PHE A 104 13.16 15.35 6.50
CA PHE A 104 14.12 16.23 7.16
C PHE A 104 15.42 15.47 7.41
N THR A 105 16.47 15.88 6.70
CA THR A 105 17.86 15.56 7.03
C THR A 105 18.17 16.17 8.38
N ASN A 106 18.35 15.33 9.40
CA ASN A 106 18.98 15.79 10.63
C ASN A 106 20.47 15.50 10.52
N SER A 107 21.23 16.58 10.43
CA SER A 107 22.69 16.62 10.31
C SER A 107 23.36 16.24 11.64
N LYS A 108 24.56 15.66 11.53
CA LYS A 108 25.66 15.93 12.45
C LYS A 108 26.95 16.09 11.64
#